data_AF-C5T038-F1
#
_entry.id   AF-C5T038-F1
#
_cell.length_a   1.000
_cell.length_b   1.000
_cell.length_c   1.000
_cell.angle_alpha   90.00
_cell.angle_beta   90.00
_cell.angle_gamma   90.00
#
_symmetry.space_group_name_H-M   'P 1'
#
loop_
_entity.id
_entity.type
_entity.pdbx_description
1 polymer ?
#
loop_
_entity_poly.entity_id
_entity_poly.type
_entity_poly.pdbx_seq_one_letter_code
_entity_poly.pdbx_strand_id
1 'polypeptide(L)'
;MPPSHTDQAGPKPAHATVDLESLLGDSDAELVYEGLHRLRELKVEALQLVQTEGVALPGRSFEPWDFGIAQIDRLLARLGAGPSEESVSTQEH
;
A
#
# COMPACT_ATOMS: atom_id res chain seq x y z
N MET A 1 8.50 -11.88 -49.61
CA MET A 1 8.24 -10.77 -48.67
C MET A 1 7.45 -11.31 -47.51
N PRO A 2 8.00 -11.35 -46.28
CA PRO A 2 7.24 -11.70 -45.09
C PRO A 2 6.40 -10.49 -44.62
N PRO A 3 5.20 -10.68 -44.05
CA PRO A 3 4.44 -9.59 -43.47
C PRO A 3 5.06 -9.17 -42.13
N SER A 4 5.24 -7.85 -41.97
CA SER A 4 5.70 -7.22 -40.75
C SER A 4 4.75 -7.54 -39.59
N HIS A 5 5.31 -8.07 -38.51
CA HIS A 5 4.63 -8.13 -37.23
C HIS A 5 4.51 -6.69 -36.70
N THR A 6 3.33 -6.10 -36.81
CA THR A 6 2.98 -4.93 -36.04
C THR A 6 2.95 -5.36 -34.58
N ASP A 7 4.01 -5.03 -33.85
CA ASP A 7 4.08 -5.09 -32.39
C ASP A 7 3.00 -4.14 -31.85
N GLN A 8 1.77 -4.65 -31.77
CA GLN A 8 0.72 -4.00 -31.03
C GLN A 8 1.08 -4.22 -29.56
N ALA A 9 1.84 -3.27 -29.01
CA ALA A 9 1.97 -3.10 -27.58
C ALA A 9 0.54 -2.96 -27.01
N GLY A 10 -0.01 -4.08 -26.55
CA GLY A 10 -1.32 -4.11 -25.91
C GLY A 10 -1.32 -3.11 -24.75
N PRO A 11 -2.47 -2.49 -24.44
CA PRO A 11 -2.54 -1.54 -23.34
C PRO A 11 -2.05 -2.25 -22.08
N LYS A 12 -0.92 -1.78 -21.55
CA LYS A 12 -0.40 -2.13 -20.23
C LYS A 12 -1.59 -2.06 -19.27
N PRO A 13 -1.90 -3.12 -18.50
CA PRO A 13 -3.08 -3.08 -17.64
C PRO A 13 -2.93 -1.90 -16.70
N ALA A 14 -3.68 -0.83 -16.98
CA ALA A 14 -3.90 0.24 -16.04
C ALA A 14 -4.42 -0.48 -14.79
N HIS A 15 -3.73 -0.33 -13.67
CA HIS A 15 -4.14 -0.95 -12.42
C HIS A 15 -5.56 -0.48 -12.13
N ALA A 16 -6.55 -1.28 -12.50
CA ALA A 16 -7.95 -0.90 -12.42
C ALA A 16 -8.25 -0.59 -10.96
N THR A 17 -8.54 0.68 -10.70
CA THR A 17 -9.00 1.16 -9.41
C THR A 17 -10.31 0.44 -9.11
N VAL A 18 -10.42 -0.12 -7.91
CA VAL A 18 -11.64 -0.78 -7.47
C VAL A 18 -12.43 0.26 -6.69
N ASP A 19 -13.65 0.50 -7.15
CA ASP A 19 -14.63 1.37 -6.49
C ASP A 19 -15.37 0.52 -5.44
N LEU A 20 -15.01 0.72 -4.17
CA LEU A 20 -15.60 -0.04 -3.05
C LEU A 20 -16.94 0.54 -2.64
N GLU A 21 -17.11 1.85 -2.78
CA GLU A 21 -18.35 2.59 -2.52
C GLU A 21 -19.47 2.05 -3.41
N SER A 22 -19.20 1.85 -4.70
CA SER A 22 -20.16 1.23 -5.61
C SER A 22 -20.43 -0.25 -5.31
N LEU A 23 -19.51 -0.97 -4.64
CA LEU A 23 -19.62 -2.41 -4.40
C LEU A 23 -20.31 -2.73 -3.07
N LEU A 24 -19.97 -2.00 -2.02
CA LEU A 24 -20.40 -2.25 -0.63
C LEU A 24 -21.36 -1.16 -0.11
N GLY A 25 -21.40 0.00 -0.76
CA GLY A 25 -22.01 1.20 -0.23
C GLY A 25 -21.01 2.03 0.59
N ASP A 26 -21.25 3.34 0.64
CA ASP A 26 -20.33 4.34 1.22
C ASP A 26 -19.92 4.00 2.67
N SER A 27 -20.87 3.62 3.53
CA SER A 27 -20.58 3.34 4.95
C SER A 27 -19.70 2.11 5.14
N ASP A 28 -19.93 1.04 4.38
CA ASP A 28 -19.14 -0.19 4.50
C ASP A 28 -17.76 -0.01 3.85
N ALA A 29 -17.66 0.77 2.77
CA ALA A 29 -16.40 1.15 2.16
C ALA A 29 -15.54 1.96 3.15
N GLU A 30 -16.13 2.92 3.86
CA GLU A 30 -15.45 3.72 4.89
C GLU A 30 -14.86 2.84 6.02
N LEU A 31 -15.61 1.85 6.49
CA LEU A 31 -15.12 0.88 7.49
C LEU A 31 -13.93 0.05 6.96
N VAL A 32 -13.92 -0.30 5.68
CA VAL A 32 -12.79 -1.00 5.05
C VAL A 32 -11.56 -0.10 4.99
N TYR A 33 -11.73 1.17 4.62
CA TYR A 33 -10.63 2.14 4.61
C TYR A 33 -10.04 2.35 6.00
N GLU A 34 -10.89 2.63 6.99
CA GLU A 34 -10.48 2.80 8.39
C GLU A 34 -9.73 1.55 8.88
N GLY A 35 -10.28 0.37 8.62
CA GLY A 35 -9.66 -0.90 8.99
C GLY A 35 -8.28 -1.10 8.38
N LEU A 36 -8.09 -0.74 7.10
CA LEU A 36 -6.81 -0.84 6.41
C LEU A 36 -5.79 0.18 6.93
N HIS A 37 -6.20 1.42 7.19
CA HIS A 37 -5.34 2.44 7.80
C HIS A 37 -4.89 2.03 9.20
N ARG A 38 -5.82 1.58 10.05
CA ARG A 38 -5.48 1.13 11.40
C ARG A 38 -4.60 -0.12 11.40
N LEU A 39 -4.84 -1.05 10.48
CA LEU A 39 -3.97 -2.21 10.31
C LEU A 39 -2.56 -1.79 9.90
N ARG A 40 -2.43 -0.84 8.98
CA ARG A 40 -1.14 -0.29 8.56
C ARG A 40 -0.38 0.31 9.74
N GLU A 41 -1.04 1.13 10.56
CA GLU A 41 -0.46 1.74 11.76
C GLU A 41 0.08 0.69 12.73
N LEU A 42 -0.73 -0.32 13.08
CA LEU A 42 -0.31 -1.40 13.97
C LEU A 42 0.89 -2.19 13.42
N LYS A 43 0.98 -2.36 12.10
CA LYS A 43 2.12 -3.02 11.46
C LYS A 43 3.38 -2.16 11.49
N VAL A 44 3.25 -0.83 11.32
CA VAL A 44 4.37 0.11 11.47
C VAL A 44 4.88 0.12 12.91
N GLU A 45 3.98 0.18 13.90
CA GLU A 45 4.32 0.13 15.31
C GLU A 45 5.05 -1.17 15.66
N ALA A 46 4.55 -2.31 15.18
CA ALA A 46 5.21 -3.61 15.40
C ALA A 46 6.61 -3.66 14.77
N LEU A 47 6.81 -3.09 13.58
CA LEU A 47 8.13 -2.99 12.96
C LEU A 47 9.08 -2.13 13.81
N GLN A 48 8.60 -0.97 14.29
CA GLN A 48 9.39 -0.10 15.16
C GLN A 48 9.79 -0.82 16.45
N LEU A 49 8.86 -1.52 17.10
CA LEU A 49 9.14 -2.28 18.32
C LEU A 49 10.24 -3.32 18.08
N VAL A 50 10.12 -4.14 17.04
CA VAL A 50 11.11 -5.17 16.69
C VAL A 50 12.48 -4.56 16.39
N GLN A 51 12.53 -3.41 15.71
CA GLN A 51 13.77 -2.69 15.47
C GLN A 51 14.38 -2.13 16.77
N THR A 52 13.57 -1.61 17.70
CA THR A 52 14.05 -1.13 19.00
C THR A 52 14.57 -2.26 19.90
N GLU A 53 13.98 -3.45 19.81
CA GLU A 53 14.45 -4.65 20.51
C GLU A 53 15.72 -5.24 19.89
N GLY A 54 16.18 -4.72 18.75
CA GLY A 54 17.36 -5.20 18.05
C GLY A 54 17.18 -6.59 17.41
N VAL A 55 15.93 -7.03 17.24
CA VAL A 55 15.62 -8.31 16.60
C VAL A 55 15.78 -8.15 15.10
N ALA A 56 16.53 -9.07 14.49
CA ALA A 56 16.86 -9.04 13.07
C ALA A 56 16.74 -10.43 12.45
N LEU A 57 16.52 -10.46 11.14
CA LEU A 57 16.69 -11.67 10.35
C LEU A 57 18.19 -11.96 10.18
N PRO A 58 18.59 -13.20 9.88
CA PRO A 58 19.99 -13.50 9.57
C PRO A 58 20.52 -12.61 8.44
N GLY A 59 21.42 -11.69 8.78
CA GLY A 59 22.09 -10.81 7.84
C GLY A 59 21.34 -9.53 7.44
N ARG A 60 20.14 -9.24 7.98
CA ARG A 60 19.46 -7.95 7.76
C ARG A 60 18.42 -7.60 8.82
N SER A 61 18.19 -6.30 9.00
CA SER A 61 17.05 -5.78 9.78
C SER A 61 15.72 -6.09 9.10
N PHE A 62 14.63 -6.05 9.87
CA PHE A 62 13.28 -6.10 9.30
C PHE A 62 12.95 -4.81 8.54
N GLU A 63 12.24 -4.97 7.43
CA GLU A 63 11.83 -3.88 6.54
C GLU A 63 10.29 -3.85 6.38
N PRO A 64 9.71 -2.75 5.89
CA PRO A 64 8.24 -2.59 5.82
C PRO A 64 7.51 -3.70 5.06
N TRP A 65 8.11 -4.28 4.02
CA TRP A 65 7.51 -5.39 3.27
C TRP A 65 7.44 -6.69 4.07
N ASP A 66 8.30 -6.89 5.07
CA ASP A 66 8.29 -8.09 5.93
C ASP A 66 7.05 -8.08 6.86
N PHE A 67 6.48 -6.90 7.10
CA PHE A 67 5.25 -6.70 7.85
C PHE A 67 4.01 -6.52 6.98
N GLY A 68 4.16 -6.61 5.65
CA GLY A 68 3.07 -6.44 4.70
C GLY A 68 2.61 -4.99 4.49
N ILE A 69 3.36 -3.99 4.98
CA ILE A 69 2.97 -2.58 4.94
C ILE A 69 2.85 -2.11 3.48
N ALA A 70 3.83 -2.44 2.63
CA ALA A 70 3.80 -2.09 1.21
C ALA A 70 2.64 -2.75 0.43
N GLN A 71 2.09 -3.86 0.93
CA GLN A 71 0.93 -4.52 0.35
C GLN A 71 -0.34 -3.78 0.73
N ILE A 72 -0.43 -3.32 1.98
CA ILE A 72 -1.54 -2.49 2.46
C ILE A 72 -1.54 -1.14 1.71
N ASP A 73 -0.38 -0.49 1.55
CA ASP A 73 -0.26 0.77 0.80
C ASP A 73 -0.73 0.64 -0.65
N ARG A 74 -0.34 -0.46 -1.32
CA ARG A 74 -0.78 -0.75 -2.68
C ARG A 74 -2.27 -1.06 -2.77
N LEU A 75 -2.83 -1.72 -1.76
CA LEU A 75 -4.26 -1.97 -1.68
C LEU A 75 -5.01 -0.65 -1.51
N LEU A 76 -4.65 0.16 -0.52
CA LEU A 76 -5.19 1.50 -0.30
C LEU A 76 -5.14 2.37 -1.57
N ALA A 77 -3.99 2.43 -2.24
CA ALA A 77 -3.84 3.16 -3.49
C ALA A 77 -4.76 2.64 -4.62
N ARG A 78 -4.96 1.32 -4.69
CA ARG A 78 -5.87 0.72 -5.67
C ARG A 78 -7.35 1.03 -5.38
N LEU A 79 -7.67 1.33 -4.13
CA LEU A 79 -9.01 1.70 -3.71
C LEU A 79 -9.22 3.23 -3.72
N GLY A 80 -8.23 4.02 -4.15
CA GLY A 80 -8.32 5.49 -4.11
C GLY A 80 -8.12 6.09 -2.70
N ALA A 81 -7.89 5.26 -1.69
CA ALA A 81 -7.64 5.64 -0.29
C ALA A 81 -6.14 5.58 0.06
N GLY A 82 -5.26 5.88 -0.91
CA GLY A 82 -3.81 5.81 -0.72
C GLY A 82 -3.36 6.60 0.52
N PRO A 83 -2.25 6.19 1.17
CA PRO A 83 -1.75 6.92 2.32
C PRO A 83 -1.52 8.38 1.92
N SER A 84 -2.26 9.30 2.54
CA SER A 84 -1.92 10.71 2.51
C SER A 84 -0.47 10.78 3.00
N GLU A 85 0.42 11.37 2.19
CA GLU A 85 1.71 11.81 2.69
C GLU A 85 1.40 12.84 3.77
N GLU A 86 1.21 12.37 5.01
CA GLU A 86 1.16 13.22 6.17
C GLU A 86 2.51 13.94 6.14
N SER A 87 2.44 15.18 5.67
CA SER A 87 3.58 16.05 5.57
C SER A 87 4.15 16.09 6.96
N VAL A 88 5.29 15.41 7.16
CA VAL A 88 6.16 15.64 8.29
C VAL A 88 6.70 17.05 8.09
N SER A 89 5.84 18.05 8.34
CA SER A 89 6.27 19.39 8.68
C SER A 89 6.81 19.25 10.09
N THR A 90 8.08 18.91 10.16
CA THR A 90 8.90 19.17 11.34
C THR A 90 8.87 20.68 11.56
N GLN A 91 7.83 21.16 12.25
CA GLN A 91 7.78 22.51 12.76
C GLN A 91 8.68 22.52 13.99
N GLU A 92 9.98 22.71 13.74
CA GLU A 92 10.92 23.13 14.77
C GLU A 92 10.50 24.53 15.23
N HIS A 93 10.28 24.69 16.53
CA HIS A 93 10.15 25.98 17.20
C HIS A 93 11.00 25.97 18.46
#